data_AF-A0A4U5NG81-F1
#
_entry.id   AF-A0A4U5NG81-F1
#
_cell.length_a   1.000
_cell.length_b   1.000
_cell.length_c   1.000
_cell.angle_alpha   90.00
_cell.angle_beta   90.00
_cell.angle_gamma   90.00
#
_symmetry.space_group_name_H-M   'P 1'
#
loop_
_entity.id
_entity.type
_entity.pdbx_description
1 polymer ?
#
loop_
_entity_poly.entity_id
_entity_poly.type
_entity_poly.pdbx_seq_one_letter_code
_entity_poly.pdbx_strand_id
1 'polypeptide(L)'
;MQAAPTDAAEQKEDDLFFFGEAYRECCGRCHVVTACYVMAFTELAILATESVFLLPYKTLLICYGSVKSFSVIRAITGVYKEKYSYLWPFVVVKIIETVLSFLVAVLIATLLFYPISVNNRLVYQISPDQNHSILTILLLISFLSFSTNALFLRIILKCQRYIRRKSLTEYLLLRRHIFHSFLKH
;
A
#
# COMPACT_ATOMS: atom_id res chain seq x y z
N MET A 1 -21.16 -45.03 20.38
CA MET A 1 -20.04 -44.05 20.36
C MET A 1 -20.00 -43.43 18.97
N GLN A 2 -20.63 -42.27 18.79
CA GLN A 2 -20.53 -41.50 17.54
C GLN A 2 -19.43 -40.46 17.73
N ALA A 3 -18.24 -40.77 17.24
CA ALA A 3 -17.18 -39.79 17.01
C ALA A 3 -17.39 -39.26 15.59
N ALA A 4 -18.09 -38.13 15.45
CA ALA A 4 -18.13 -37.37 14.21
C ALA A 4 -18.38 -35.87 14.49
N PRO A 5 -17.34 -35.13 14.89
CA PRO A 5 -17.27 -33.71 14.54
C PRO A 5 -15.90 -33.26 14.00
N THR A 6 -14.91 -34.15 13.81
CA THR A 6 -13.54 -33.78 13.37
C THR A 6 -13.47 -33.44 11.88
N ASP A 7 -14.11 -34.21 11.02
CA ASP A 7 -13.91 -34.14 9.56
C ASP A 7 -14.42 -32.82 8.97
N ALA A 8 -15.48 -32.23 9.53
CA ALA A 8 -16.04 -30.96 9.05
C ALA A 8 -15.19 -29.74 9.45
N ALA A 9 -14.39 -29.85 10.52
CA ALA A 9 -13.45 -28.81 10.93
C ALA A 9 -12.17 -28.87 10.08
N GLU A 10 -11.66 -30.07 9.82
CA GLU A 10 -10.49 -30.27 8.93
C GLU A 10 -10.79 -29.82 7.49
N GLN A 11 -11.96 -30.19 6.94
CA GLN A 11 -12.34 -29.78 5.58
C GLN A 11 -12.53 -28.26 5.44
N LYS A 12 -12.94 -27.60 6.54
CA LYS A 12 -13.04 -26.14 6.61
C LYS A 12 -11.66 -25.48 6.60
N GLU A 13 -10.70 -26.06 7.30
CA GLU A 13 -9.31 -25.57 7.33
C GLU A 13 -8.61 -25.75 5.98
N ASP A 14 -8.82 -26.88 5.30
CA ASP A 14 -8.23 -27.15 3.98
C ASP A 14 -8.73 -26.20 2.88
N ASP A 15 -10.04 -25.93 2.84
CA ASP A 15 -10.62 -24.98 1.88
C ASP A 15 -10.13 -23.54 2.11
N LEU A 16 -9.94 -23.14 3.38
CA LEU A 16 -9.37 -21.85 3.75
C LEU A 16 -7.85 -21.77 3.46
N PHE A 17 -7.14 -22.89 3.62
CA PHE A 17 -5.71 -23.01 3.35
C PHE A 17 -5.39 -22.82 1.85
N PHE A 18 -6.11 -23.52 0.97
CA PHE A 18 -5.98 -23.34 -0.49
C PHE A 18 -6.40 -21.95 -0.96
N PHE A 19 -7.35 -21.31 -0.29
CA PHE A 19 -7.73 -19.94 -0.58
C PHE A 19 -6.59 -18.95 -0.30
N GLY A 20 -5.73 -19.22 0.68
CA GLY A 20 -4.57 -18.38 1.03
C GLY A 20 -3.43 -18.43 0.02
N GLU A 21 -3.19 -19.58 -0.63
CA GLU A 21 -2.09 -19.75 -1.59
C GLU A 21 -2.26 -18.90 -2.85
N ALA A 22 -3.50 -18.67 -3.29
CA ALA A 22 -3.79 -17.80 -4.43
C ALA A 22 -3.46 -16.32 -4.16
N TYR A 23 -3.27 -15.93 -2.89
CA TYR A 23 -3.02 -14.56 -2.44
C TYR A 23 -1.57 -14.37 -1.98
N ARG A 24 -0.63 -14.74 -2.84
CA ARG A 24 0.80 -14.46 -2.66
C ARG A 24 1.26 -13.29 -3.52
N GLU A 25 2.19 -12.52 -2.95
CA GLU A 25 2.87 -11.37 -3.52
C GLU A 25 4.40 -11.54 -3.38
N CYS A 26 5.17 -10.58 -3.88
CA CYS A 26 6.64 -10.61 -3.84
C CYS A 26 7.21 -11.87 -4.50
N CYS A 27 6.90 -12.06 -5.79
CA CYS A 27 7.29 -13.23 -6.58
C CYS A 27 6.77 -14.56 -5.99
N GLY A 28 5.59 -14.53 -5.37
CA GLY A 28 4.97 -15.71 -4.78
C GLY A 28 5.58 -16.15 -3.45
N ARG A 29 6.47 -15.33 -2.85
CA ARG A 29 7.19 -15.69 -1.62
C ARG A 29 6.52 -15.19 -0.34
N CYS A 30 5.68 -14.17 -0.42
CA CYS A 30 5.02 -13.59 0.75
C CYS A 30 3.51 -13.68 0.60
N HIS A 31 2.82 -14.10 1.66
CA HIS A 31 1.37 -13.94 1.72
C HIS A 31 0.99 -12.45 1.68
N VAL A 32 -0.12 -12.10 1.03
CA VAL A 32 -0.53 -10.71 0.78
C VAL A 32 -0.67 -9.89 2.08
N VAL A 33 -1.06 -10.56 3.17
CA VAL A 33 -1.17 -9.95 4.52
C VAL A 33 0.21 -9.55 5.03
N THR A 34 1.20 -10.45 4.94
CA THR A 34 2.58 -10.18 5.34
C THR A 34 3.19 -9.07 4.48
N ALA A 35 2.96 -9.13 3.16
CA ALA A 35 3.38 -8.05 2.25
C ALA A 35 2.77 -6.71 2.67
N CYS A 36 1.48 -6.66 3.02
CA CYS A 36 0.84 -5.43 3.49
C CYS A 36 1.46 -4.89 4.80
N TYR A 37 1.83 -5.75 5.75
CA TYR A 37 2.55 -5.33 6.96
C TYR A 37 3.93 -4.76 6.65
N VAL A 38 4.72 -5.47 5.83
CA VAL A 38 6.06 -5.01 5.43
C VAL A 38 5.96 -3.63 4.79
N MET A 39 5.03 -3.44 3.85
CA MET A 39 4.81 -2.15 3.20
C MET A 39 4.42 -1.05 4.19
N ALA A 40 3.52 -1.35 5.15
CA ALA A 40 3.14 -0.39 6.20
C ALA A 40 4.34 0.01 7.09
N PHE A 41 5.22 -0.93 7.45
CA PHE A 41 6.44 -0.63 8.20
C PHE A 41 7.46 0.16 7.36
N THR A 42 7.59 -0.16 6.08
CA THR A 42 8.42 0.61 5.15
C THR A 42 7.96 2.07 5.07
N GLU A 43 6.65 2.35 5.09
CA GLU A 43 6.15 3.72 5.14
C GLU A 43 6.54 4.48 6.41
N LEU A 44 6.58 3.81 7.57
CA LEU A 44 7.04 4.43 8.80
C LEU A 44 8.53 4.77 8.73
N ALA A 45 9.33 3.89 8.14
CA ALA A 45 10.77 4.14 7.93
C ALA A 45 11.00 5.30 6.95
N ILE A 46 10.21 5.35 5.87
CA ILE A 46 10.24 6.47 4.91
C ILE A 46 9.82 7.78 5.62
N LEU A 47 8.73 7.76 6.39
CA LEU A 47 8.28 8.95 7.13
C LEU A 47 9.33 9.43 8.14
N ALA A 48 10.01 8.53 8.83
CA ALA A 48 11.11 8.88 9.73
C ALA A 48 12.25 9.57 8.97
N THR A 49 12.58 9.08 7.77
CA THR A 49 13.60 9.69 6.91
C THR A 49 13.16 11.06 6.40
N GLU A 50 11.92 11.17 5.90
CA GLU A 50 11.32 12.44 5.44
C GLU A 50 11.25 13.49 6.55
N SER A 51 11.03 13.06 7.80
CA SER A 51 10.97 13.97 8.96
C SER A 51 12.28 14.73 9.20
N VAL A 52 13.42 14.14 8.88
CA VAL A 52 14.74 14.79 8.96
C VAL A 52 14.83 15.92 7.93
N PHE A 53 14.36 15.68 6.71
CA PHE A 53 14.39 16.66 5.62
C PHE A 53 13.34 17.77 5.80
N LEU A 54 12.19 17.45 6.42
CA LEU A 54 11.08 18.39 6.61
C LEU A 54 11.17 19.18 7.93
N LEU A 55 12.18 18.93 8.76
CA LEU A 55 12.42 19.64 10.03
C LEU A 55 12.35 21.19 9.93
N PRO A 56 12.90 21.86 8.89
CA PRO A 56 12.75 23.31 8.74
C PRO A 56 11.31 23.75 8.44
N TYR A 57 10.46 22.86 7.93
CA TYR A 57 9.06 23.12 7.56
C TYR A 57 8.08 22.49 8.57
N LYS A 58 8.18 22.92 9.85
CA LYS A 58 7.47 22.30 10.99
C LYS A 58 5.97 22.07 10.77
N THR A 59 5.24 23.05 10.23
CA THR A 59 3.80 22.93 9.99
C THR A 59 3.49 21.83 8.96
N LEU A 60 4.26 21.79 7.86
CA LEU A 60 4.11 20.78 6.83
C LEU A 60 4.45 19.39 7.39
N LEU A 61 5.52 19.27 8.17
CA LEU A 61 5.90 18.03 8.84
C LEU A 61 4.79 17.52 9.76
N ILE A 62 4.19 18.38 10.60
CA ILE A 62 3.12 17.98 11.52
C ILE A 62 1.87 17.54 10.73
N CYS A 63 1.44 18.32 9.74
CA CYS A 63 0.26 17.98 8.94
C CYS A 63 0.45 16.70 8.13
N TYR A 64 1.53 16.60 7.37
CA TYR A 64 1.82 15.44 6.54
C TYR A 64 2.08 14.19 7.39
N GLY A 65 2.94 14.32 8.42
CA GLY A 65 3.31 13.23 9.30
C GLY A 65 2.14 12.68 10.09
N SER A 66 1.21 13.53 10.55
CA SER A 66 0.00 13.07 11.26
C SER A 66 -0.95 12.30 10.35
N VAL A 67 -1.23 12.80 9.14
CA VAL A 67 -2.10 12.11 8.16
C VAL A 67 -1.50 10.77 7.76
N LYS A 68 -0.19 10.74 7.44
CA LYS A 68 0.51 9.51 7.04
C LYS A 68 0.55 8.50 8.18
N SER A 69 0.95 8.92 9.39
CA SER A 69 0.97 8.06 10.59
C SER A 69 -0.42 7.49 10.91
N PHE A 70 -1.46 8.33 10.89
CA PHE A 70 -2.84 7.88 11.12
C PHE A 70 -3.25 6.83 10.10
N SER A 71 -2.96 7.06 8.82
CA SER A 71 -3.31 6.12 7.74
C SER A 71 -2.61 4.76 7.91
N VAL A 72 -1.32 4.77 8.29
CA VAL A 72 -0.53 3.55 8.53
C VAL A 72 -1.04 2.78 9.76
N ILE A 73 -1.30 3.47 10.88
CA ILE A 73 -1.86 2.86 12.09
C ILE A 73 -3.22 2.21 11.78
N ARG A 74 -4.07 2.89 11.00
CA ARG A 74 -5.35 2.36 10.55
C ARG A 74 -5.17 1.14 9.66
N ALA A 75 -4.20 1.14 8.73
CA ALA A 75 -3.91 -0.02 7.92
C ALA A 75 -3.47 -1.22 8.76
N ILE A 76 -2.50 -1.04 9.66
CA ILE A 76 -2.03 -2.10 10.58
C ILE A 76 -3.20 -2.66 11.40
N THR A 77 -4.01 -1.77 11.98
CA THR A 77 -5.20 -2.16 12.76
C THR A 77 -6.22 -2.91 11.90
N GLY A 78 -6.41 -2.48 10.65
CA GLY A 78 -7.33 -3.10 9.69
C GLY A 78 -6.91 -4.49 9.29
N VAL A 79 -5.61 -4.71 9.07
CA VAL A 79 -5.04 -6.03 8.81
C VAL A 79 -5.14 -6.91 10.05
N TYR A 80 -4.77 -6.40 11.24
CA TYR A 80 -4.80 -7.14 12.50
C TYR A 80 -6.22 -7.58 12.91
N LYS A 81 -7.21 -6.69 12.76
CA LYS A 81 -8.62 -6.98 13.09
C LYS A 81 -9.39 -7.61 11.93
N GLU A 82 -8.73 -7.87 10.79
CA GLU A 82 -9.35 -8.37 9.56
C GLU A 82 -10.57 -7.53 9.10
N LYS A 83 -10.48 -6.21 9.26
CA LYS A 83 -11.52 -5.26 8.85
C LYS A 83 -11.03 -4.43 7.66
N TYR A 84 -11.45 -4.84 6.47
CA TYR A 84 -11.04 -4.21 5.21
C TYR A 84 -11.35 -2.70 5.14
N SER A 85 -12.39 -2.21 5.82
CA SER A 85 -12.77 -0.79 5.80
C SER A 85 -11.70 0.12 6.39
N TYR A 86 -10.85 -0.38 7.29
CA TYR A 86 -9.78 0.41 7.92
C TYR A 86 -8.57 0.63 7.00
N LEU A 87 -8.50 -0.08 5.86
CA LEU A 87 -7.44 0.12 4.85
C LEU A 87 -7.69 1.36 3.99
N TRP A 88 -8.93 1.87 3.91
CA TRP A 88 -9.30 2.98 3.03
C TRP A 88 -8.48 4.26 3.23
N PRO A 89 -8.26 4.76 4.47
CA PRO A 89 -7.44 5.95 4.66
C PRO A 89 -6.04 5.80 4.04
N PHE A 90 -5.44 4.62 4.16
CA PHE A 90 -4.12 4.33 3.59
C PHE A 90 -4.13 4.21 2.07
N VAL A 91 -5.18 3.59 1.50
CA VAL A 91 -5.41 3.55 0.05
C VAL A 91 -5.52 4.97 -0.53
N VAL A 92 -6.30 5.84 0.11
CA VAL A 92 -6.50 7.23 -0.35
C VAL A 92 -5.19 8.00 -0.34
N VAL A 93 -4.42 7.93 0.75
CA VAL A 93 -3.11 8.58 0.84
C VAL A 93 -2.18 8.09 -0.28
N LYS A 94 -2.14 6.77 -0.52
CA LYS A 94 -1.28 6.19 -1.57
C LYS A 94 -1.71 6.57 -2.98
N ILE A 95 -3.01 6.72 -3.25
CA ILE A 95 -3.50 7.24 -4.54
C ILE A 95 -3.00 8.67 -4.74
N ILE A 96 -3.16 9.53 -3.72
CA ILE A 96 -2.71 10.93 -3.78
C ILE A 96 -1.20 10.99 -4.03
N GLU A 97 -0.40 10.24 -3.27
CA GLU A 97 1.06 10.18 -3.45
C GLU A 97 1.44 9.67 -4.84
N THR A 98 0.76 8.64 -5.37
CA THR A 98 1.01 8.12 -6.72
C THR A 98 0.75 9.20 -7.77
N VAL A 99 -0.37 9.92 -7.67
CA VAL A 99 -0.73 11.01 -8.59
C VAL A 99 0.28 12.15 -8.49
N LEU A 100 0.68 12.54 -7.29
CA LEU A 100 1.68 13.58 -7.09
C LEU A 100 3.05 13.18 -7.66
N SER A 101 3.51 11.95 -7.43
CA SER A 101 4.76 11.44 -8.02
C SER A 101 4.71 11.47 -9.55
N PHE A 102 3.57 11.12 -10.15
CA PHE A 102 3.38 11.20 -11.60
C PHE A 102 3.42 12.65 -12.11
N LEU A 103 2.70 13.57 -11.48
CA LEU A 103 2.69 14.98 -11.85
C LEU A 103 4.07 15.62 -11.75
N VAL A 104 4.83 15.30 -10.70
CA VAL A 104 6.22 15.75 -10.53
C VAL A 104 7.12 15.20 -11.64
N ALA A 105 6.99 13.93 -12.00
CA ALA A 105 7.76 13.34 -13.10
C ALA A 105 7.45 14.04 -14.44
N VAL A 106 6.17 14.33 -14.72
CA VAL A 106 5.76 15.07 -15.91
C VAL A 106 6.34 16.49 -15.90
N LEU A 107 6.30 17.20 -14.77
CA LEU A 107 6.88 18.53 -14.63
C LEU A 107 8.40 18.54 -14.88
N ILE A 108 9.13 17.57 -14.33
CA ILE A 108 10.59 17.47 -14.55
C ILE A 108 10.87 17.14 -16.02
N ALA A 109 10.09 16.26 -16.63
CA ALA A 109 10.23 15.93 -18.05
C ALA A 109 9.98 17.16 -18.94
N THR A 110 8.93 17.95 -18.67
CA THR A 110 8.68 19.17 -19.44
C THR A 110 9.79 20.19 -19.27
N LEU A 111 10.34 20.36 -18.06
CA LEU A 111 11.50 21.22 -17.81
C LEU A 111 12.78 20.75 -18.53
N LEU A 112 12.92 19.44 -18.73
CA LEU A 112 14.08 18.85 -19.43
C LEU A 112 13.99 19.01 -20.96
N PHE A 113 12.81 18.81 -21.55
CA PHE A 113 12.60 18.91 -23.00
C PHE A 113 12.32 20.34 -23.49
N TYR A 114 11.72 21.18 -22.65
CA TYR A 114 11.46 22.58 -22.92
C TYR A 114 12.13 23.39 -21.83
N PRO A 115 13.46 23.63 -21.92
CA PRO A 115 14.14 24.53 -20.99
C PRO A 115 13.56 25.91 -21.19
N ILE A 116 12.57 26.27 -20.37
CA ILE A 116 12.00 27.61 -20.36
C ILE A 116 13.17 28.52 -20.03
N SER A 117 13.49 29.47 -20.91
CA SER A 117 14.41 30.57 -20.61
C SER A 117 13.74 31.50 -19.61
N VAL A 118 13.45 31.00 -18.41
CA VAL A 118 12.97 31.82 -17.31
C VAL A 118 14.13 32.73 -16.99
N ASN A 119 13.97 33.98 -17.40
CA ASN A 119 14.88 35.08 -17.13
C ASN A 119 14.95 35.28 -15.61
N ASN A 120 15.73 34.46 -14.91
CA ASN A 120 15.94 34.56 -13.46
C ASN A 120 17.30 33.98 -13.09
N ARG A 121 18.14 34.88 -12.58
CA ARG A 121 19.50 34.76 -12.03
C ARG A 121 19.72 33.64 -10.98
N LEU A 122 18.74 32.80 -10.68
CA LEU A 122 18.82 31.78 -9.62
C LEU A 122 19.18 30.37 -10.10
N VAL A 123 19.02 30.05 -11.39
CA VAL A 123 19.31 28.70 -11.94
C VAL A 123 20.59 28.67 -12.79
N TYR A 124 21.09 29.83 -13.20
CA TYR A 124 22.23 29.97 -14.14
C TYR A 124 23.60 30.21 -13.47
N GLN A 125 23.78 29.85 -12.20
CA GLN A 125 25.13 29.79 -11.59
C GLN A 125 25.79 28.41 -11.73
N ILE A 126 25.06 27.43 -12.26
CA ILE A 126 25.52 26.06 -12.47
C ILE A 126 25.66 25.86 -13.99
N SER A 127 26.77 25.25 -14.44
CA SER A 127 27.00 24.97 -15.85
C SER A 127 25.81 24.21 -16.46
N PRO A 128 25.36 24.55 -17.69
CA PRO A 128 24.18 23.93 -18.31
C PRO A 128 24.24 22.40 -18.35
N ASP A 129 25.43 21.80 -18.47
CA ASP A 129 25.66 20.35 -18.44
C ASP A 129 25.35 19.71 -17.08
N GLN A 130 25.61 20.42 -15.98
CA GLN A 130 25.30 19.95 -14.62
C GLN A 130 23.79 20.01 -14.33
N ASN A 131 23.09 21.03 -14.84
CA ASN A 131 21.64 21.15 -14.68
C ASN A 131 20.88 20.02 -15.37
N HIS A 132 21.30 19.62 -16.57
CA HIS A 132 20.70 18.46 -17.27
C HIS A 132 20.93 17.14 -16.53
N SER A 133 22.13 16.93 -16.00
CA SER A 133 22.45 15.73 -15.22
C SER A 133 21.61 15.63 -13.95
N ILE A 134 21.45 16.74 -13.22
CA ILE A 134 20.61 16.79 -12.00
C ILE A 134 19.14 16.52 -12.32
N LEU A 135 18.58 17.16 -13.36
CA LEU A 135 17.19 16.94 -13.76
C LEU A 135 16.93 15.50 -14.19
N THR A 136 17.89 14.87 -14.87
CA THR A 136 17.79 13.46 -15.28
C THR A 136 17.76 12.53 -14.06
N ILE A 137 18.60 12.77 -13.07
CA ILE A 137 18.60 12.00 -11.81
C ILE A 137 17.28 12.19 -11.06
N LEU A 138 16.78 13.42 -10.97
CA LEU A 138 15.49 13.72 -10.32
C LEU A 138 14.31 13.05 -11.04
N LEU A 139 14.35 12.97 -12.38
CA LEU A 139 13.36 12.26 -13.17
C LEU A 139 13.37 10.76 -12.85
N LEU A 140 14.56 10.15 -12.78
CA LEU A 140 14.71 8.74 -12.41
C LEU A 140 14.16 8.46 -11.00
N ILE A 141 14.49 9.30 -10.02
CA ILE A 141 13.98 9.19 -8.65
C ILE A 141 12.45 9.31 -8.63
N SER A 142 11.88 10.25 -9.40
CA SER A 142 10.43 10.44 -9.48
C SER A 142 9.72 9.24 -10.11
N PHE A 143 10.31 8.64 -11.14
CA PHE A 143 9.78 7.43 -11.77
C PHE A 143 9.84 6.21 -10.84
N LEU A 144 10.93 6.07 -10.09
CA LEU A 144 11.05 5.03 -9.06
C LEU A 144 10.01 5.23 -7.96
N SER A 145 9.81 6.45 -7.48
CA SER A 145 8.79 6.81 -6.49
C SER A 145 7.37 6.49 -6.98
N PHE A 146 7.05 6.82 -8.24
CA PHE A 146 5.78 6.44 -8.84
C PHE A 146 5.59 4.92 -8.88
N SER A 147 6.62 4.19 -9.32
CA SER A 147 6.58 2.73 -9.45
C SER A 147 6.40 2.03 -8.10
N THR A 148 7.11 2.49 -7.06
CA THR A 148 6.96 1.94 -5.70
C THR A 148 5.58 2.25 -5.13
N ASN A 149 5.08 3.48 -5.26
CA ASN A 149 3.73 3.84 -4.81
C ASN A 149 2.62 3.03 -5.51
N ALA A 150 2.75 2.80 -6.82
CA ALA A 150 1.82 1.95 -7.57
C ALA A 150 1.85 0.48 -7.10
N LEU A 151 3.04 -0.04 -6.78
CA LEU A 151 3.20 -1.39 -6.22
C LEU A 151 2.56 -1.50 -4.83
N PHE A 152 2.75 -0.50 -3.96
CA PHE A 152 2.11 -0.44 -2.64
C PHE A 152 0.59 -0.47 -2.79
N LEU A 153 0.04 0.39 -3.65
CA LEU A 153 -1.39 0.46 -3.91
C LEU A 153 -1.95 -0.90 -4.37
N ARG A 154 -1.24 -1.58 -5.29
CA ARG A 154 -1.62 -2.92 -5.76
C ARG A 154 -1.70 -3.93 -4.62
N ILE A 155 -0.69 -3.96 -3.74
CA ILE A 155 -0.63 -4.89 -2.59
C ILE A 155 -1.75 -4.60 -1.61
N ILE A 156 -1.98 -3.34 -1.25
CA ILE A 156 -3.03 -2.94 -0.30
C ILE A 156 -4.42 -3.31 -0.84
N LEU A 157 -4.69 -3.03 -2.12
CA LEU A 157 -5.96 -3.39 -2.75
C LEU A 157 -6.18 -4.90 -2.82
N LYS A 158 -5.12 -5.68 -3.08
CA LYS A 158 -5.19 -7.15 -3.03
C LYS A 158 -5.42 -7.66 -1.61
N CYS A 159 -4.77 -7.07 -0.61
CA CYS A 159 -5.00 -7.39 0.81
C CYS A 159 -6.45 -7.09 1.21
N GLN A 160 -6.98 -5.93 0.79
CA GLN A 160 -8.37 -5.54 1.03
C GLN A 160 -9.35 -6.54 0.41
N ARG A 161 -9.11 -6.96 -0.85
CA ARG A 161 -9.91 -7.99 -1.53
C ARG A 161 -9.82 -9.34 -0.83
N TYR A 162 -8.63 -9.72 -0.37
CA TYR A 162 -8.41 -10.96 0.39
C TYR A 162 -9.25 -10.97 1.67
N ILE A 163 -9.13 -9.95 2.52
CA ILE A 163 -9.88 -9.84 3.79
C ILE A 163 -11.39 -9.85 3.53
N ARG A 164 -11.85 -9.13 2.48
CA ARG A 164 -13.26 -9.11 2.10
C ARG A 164 -13.76 -10.50 1.65
N ARG A 165 -12.96 -11.24 0.87
CA ARG A 165 -13.36 -12.59 0.43
C ARG A 165 -13.31 -13.59 1.58
N LYS A 166 -12.28 -13.54 2.42
CA LYS A 166 -12.16 -14.37 3.62
C LYS A 166 -13.40 -14.24 4.52
N SER A 167 -13.77 -13.00 4.85
CA SER A 167 -14.96 -12.73 5.69
C SER A 167 -16.28 -13.20 5.05
N LEU A 168 -16.42 -13.10 3.72
CA LEU A 168 -17.59 -13.64 3.01
C LEU A 168 -17.62 -15.17 3.05
N THR A 169 -16.49 -15.84 2.82
CA THR A 169 -16.37 -17.29 2.87
C THR A 169 -16.70 -17.82 4.27
N GLU A 170 -16.16 -17.21 5.32
CA GLU A 170 -16.47 -17.57 6.71
C GLU A 170 -17.97 -17.44 7.01
N TYR A 171 -18.61 -16.37 6.54
CA TYR A 171 -20.05 -16.16 6.69
C TYR A 171 -20.87 -17.25 5.98
N LEU A 172 -20.52 -17.60 4.74
CA LEU A 172 -21.21 -18.65 3.98
C LEU A 172 -21.05 -20.03 4.62
N LEU A 173 -19.84 -20.34 5.12
CA LEU A 173 -19.57 -21.60 5.82
C LEU A 173 -20.36 -21.71 7.12
N LEU A 174 -20.42 -20.62 7.91
CA LEU A 174 -21.24 -20.56 9.12
C LEU A 174 -22.72 -20.81 8.80
N ARG A 175 -23.24 -20.17 7.74
CA ARG A 175 -24.63 -20.35 7.31
C ARG A 175 -24.91 -21.79 6.86
N ARG A 176 -23.99 -22.42 6.12
CA ARG A 176 -24.10 -23.81 5.68
C ARG A 176 -24.15 -24.76 6.88
N HIS A 177 -23.33 -24.54 7.89
CA HIS A 177 -23.33 -25.34 9.12
C HIS A 177 -24.66 -25.24 9.87
N ILE A 178 -25.19 -24.02 10.05
CA ILE A 178 -26.49 -23.79 10.70
C ILE A 178 -27.61 -24.50 9.93
N PHE A 179 -27.62 -24.42 8.60
CA PHE A 179 -28.64 -25.06 7.78
C PHE A 179 -28.59 -26.60 7.86
N HIS A 180 -27.38 -27.18 7.85
CA HIS A 180 -27.21 -28.62 8.02
C HIS A 180 -27.63 -29.12 9.41
N SER A 181 -27.46 -28.32 10.48
CA SER A 181 -27.99 -28.70 11.79
C SER A 181 -29.52 -28.69 11.85
N PHE A 182 -30.18 -27.78 11.12
CA PHE A 182 -31.64 -27.74 11.04
C PHE A 182 -32.23 -28.93 10.26
N LEU A 183 -31.56 -29.38 9.17
CA LEU A 183 -32.04 -30.49 8.34
C LEU A 183 -31.87 -31.87 8.98
N LYS A 184 -31.11 -31.99 10.07
CA LYS A 184 -30.90 -33.26 10.80
C LYS A 184 -31.95 -33.52 11.89
N HIS A 185 -32.86 -32.57 12.12
CA HIS A 185 -34.00 -32.69 13.03
C HIS A 185 -35.30 -32.71 12.24
#